data_AF-A0A9E1RS99-F1
#
_entry.id   AF-A0A9E1RS99-F1
#
_cell.length_a   1.000
_cell.length_b   1.000
_cell.length_c   1.000
_cell.angle_alpha   90.00
_cell.angle_beta   90.00
_cell.angle_gamma   90.00
#
_symmetry.space_group_name_H-M   'P 1'
#
loop_
_entity.id
_entity.type
_entity.pdbx_description
1 polymer ?
#
loop_
_entity_poly.entity_id
_entity_poly.type
_entity_poly.pdbx_seq_one_letter_code
_entity_poly.pdbx_strand_id
1 'polypeptide(L)'
;MRNHDRRQPLLHPDRPVLADIHCCGSSGRRPVVGLLTAKNGSFEEPAGSMVGESEAALTNFVHQVADSVGAPMPDAIYLVTAAEFGITESTQYFGRTVEQSVLTIGLPYLRSMTRHELAALLAYELAHCADIGVLEGVRAQRSLRAAQDLIAKERQGFVNGVYGSYARKMFRSVGGVAVAQEEAAERVAIEAYGNTALASALLKLDDTAVAFDQMLREYVVPALQNQMHPDDLFGGFGEMLQSTVRSNERSRDVERRRAKDRNEFELHLTPAERIERIETMVSQNGTADLEGAEQPAYTLLDEGARSTEIAVGTWATKLMTHRTEPRSWDDLVDEVYSVKAQSLASIVFDDEVAATDQLEQAFTWSTDDTWSNVDGSMQACLKSIKDPTERRTKWARCVVVEAAAATGAYSWEHSWDGPPV
;
A
#
# COMPACT_ATOMS: atom_id res chain seq x y z
N MET A 1 -59.36 22.92 -18.34
CA MET A 1 -58.90 22.57 -19.70
C MET A 1 -57.85 23.58 -20.16
N ARG A 2 -56.57 23.25 -20.01
CA ARG A 2 -55.47 23.88 -20.74
C ARG A 2 -54.43 22.80 -21.04
N ASN A 3 -54.23 22.57 -22.34
CA ASN A 3 -53.19 21.71 -22.90
C ASN A 3 -51.81 22.25 -22.53
N HIS A 4 -50.95 21.39 -22.00
CA HIS A 4 -49.51 21.61 -22.04
C HIS A 4 -48.86 20.63 -23.01
N ASP A 5 -48.22 21.25 -23.99
CA ASP A 5 -47.45 20.70 -25.08
C ASP A 5 -46.27 19.88 -24.54
N ARG A 6 -46.11 18.65 -25.05
CA ARG A 6 -44.99 17.77 -24.72
C ARG A 6 -43.74 18.28 -25.44
N ARG A 7 -42.74 18.72 -24.69
CA ARG A 7 -41.34 18.70 -25.14
C ARG A 7 -40.57 17.66 -24.32
N GLN A 8 -40.23 16.55 -24.97
CA GLN A 8 -39.17 15.65 -24.51
C GLN A 8 -37.81 16.33 -24.77
N PRO A 9 -36.88 16.35 -23.80
CA PRO A 9 -35.47 16.50 -24.11
C PRO A 9 -34.89 15.12 -24.47
N LEU A 10 -34.22 15.07 -25.61
CA LEU A 10 -33.44 13.96 -26.12
C LEU A 10 -32.39 13.52 -25.07
N LEU A 11 -32.42 12.24 -24.71
CA LEU A 11 -31.33 11.55 -24.03
C LEU A 11 -30.18 11.36 -25.03
N HIS A 12 -29.08 12.07 -24.83
CA HIS A 12 -27.77 11.67 -25.37
C HIS A 12 -27.28 10.47 -24.56
N PRO A 13 -27.03 9.29 -25.17
CA PRO A 13 -26.13 8.32 -24.58
C PRO A 13 -24.68 8.82 -24.77
N ASP A 14 -23.72 8.27 -24.04
CA ASP A 14 -22.28 8.55 -24.14
C ASP A 14 -21.73 9.71 -23.29
N ARG A 15 -22.05 9.67 -22.00
CA ARG A 15 -21.07 10.07 -20.98
C ARG A 15 -20.89 8.94 -19.97
N PRO A 16 -19.75 8.24 -19.91
CA PRO A 16 -19.48 7.34 -18.81
C PRO A 16 -19.39 8.17 -17.52
N VAL A 17 -20.30 7.87 -16.60
CA VAL A 17 -20.27 8.29 -15.19
C VAL A 17 -19.09 7.58 -14.55
N LEU A 18 -17.93 8.21 -14.54
CA LEU A 18 -16.69 7.64 -13.98
C LEU A 18 -15.85 8.71 -13.26
N ALA A 19 -16.54 9.67 -12.63
CA ALA A 19 -15.92 10.66 -11.74
C ALA A 19 -15.76 10.15 -10.28
N ASP A 20 -16.24 8.94 -9.96
CA ASP A 20 -16.26 8.39 -8.60
C ASP A 20 -15.45 7.09 -8.44
N ILE A 21 -14.38 6.89 -9.23
CA ILE A 21 -13.27 6.02 -8.76
C ILE A 21 -12.48 6.86 -7.75
N HIS A 22 -13.05 7.00 -6.56
CA HIS A 22 -12.25 7.30 -5.40
C HIS A 22 -11.28 6.13 -5.24
N CYS A 23 -10.00 6.36 -5.60
CA CYS A 23 -8.87 5.59 -5.09
C CYS A 23 -9.17 5.24 -3.64
N CYS A 24 -9.09 3.95 -3.29
CA CYS A 24 -9.32 3.38 -1.97
C CYS A 24 -9.08 4.40 -0.85
N GLY A 25 -10.16 5.07 -0.44
CA GLY A 25 -10.07 6.38 0.19
C GLY A 25 -11.43 6.81 0.71
N SER A 26 -12.17 5.89 1.32
CA SER A 26 -13.38 6.20 2.07
C SER A 26 -13.76 5.10 3.07
N SER A 27 -12.81 4.66 3.88
CA SER A 27 -13.10 4.44 5.30
C SER A 27 -12.05 5.22 6.09
N GLY A 28 -12.49 6.05 7.03
CA GLY A 28 -11.65 7.02 7.75
C GLY A 28 -10.60 6.43 8.69
N ARG A 29 -10.07 5.24 8.42
CA ARG A 29 -8.91 4.65 9.08
C ARG A 29 -7.79 4.46 8.07
N ARG A 30 -6.79 5.33 8.14
CA ARG A 30 -5.51 5.08 7.47
C ARG A 30 -4.76 4.05 8.32
N PRO A 31 -4.24 2.96 7.73
CA PRO A 31 -3.45 2.00 8.48
C PRO A 31 -2.21 2.70 9.02
N VAL A 32 -2.15 2.88 10.33
CA VAL A 32 -0.90 3.10 11.06
C VAL A 32 -0.28 1.71 11.14
N VAL A 33 0.79 1.50 10.38
CA VAL A 33 1.35 0.17 10.12
C VAL A 33 2.25 -0.24 11.28
N GLY A 34 2.12 -1.50 11.72
CA GLY A 34 2.87 -2.08 12.84
C GLY A 34 2.22 -1.79 14.19
N LEU A 35 0.94 -2.17 14.33
CA LEU A 35 0.15 -1.68 15.46
C LEU A 35 -0.97 -2.64 15.88
N LEU A 36 -0.88 -3.17 17.11
CA LEU A 36 -1.94 -3.90 17.83
C LEU A 36 -3.28 -3.14 17.84
N THR A 37 -4.23 -3.34 16.92
CA THR A 37 -5.50 -2.61 16.91
C THR A 37 -6.51 -3.23 17.86
N ALA A 38 -7.09 -2.48 18.82
CA ALA A 38 -8.16 -3.00 19.68
C ALA A 38 -9.50 -2.34 19.34
N LYS A 39 -10.49 -3.12 18.92
CA LYS A 39 -11.86 -2.64 18.61
C LYS A 39 -12.85 -3.09 19.69
N ASN A 40 -13.80 -2.23 20.04
CA ASN A 40 -14.97 -2.60 20.83
C ASN A 40 -16.12 -3.00 19.89
N GLY A 41 -16.60 -4.26 19.96
CA GLY A 41 -17.77 -4.74 19.20
C GLY A 41 -17.50 -6.00 18.37
N SER A 42 -18.42 -6.36 17.45
CA SER A 42 -18.27 -7.54 16.59
C SER A 42 -17.05 -7.42 15.68
N PHE A 43 -16.22 -8.46 15.66
CA PHE A 43 -15.07 -8.58 14.77
C PHE A 43 -15.51 -8.50 13.30
N GLU A 44 -14.78 -7.75 12.50
CA GLU A 44 -14.95 -7.67 11.05
C GLU A 44 -13.75 -8.37 10.42
N GLU A 45 -14.01 -9.43 9.68
CA GLU A 45 -12.96 -10.23 9.04
C GLU A 45 -12.16 -9.36 8.06
N PRO A 46 -10.82 -9.40 8.10
CA PRO A 46 -9.98 -8.74 7.11
C PRO A 46 -10.37 -9.15 5.69
N ALA A 47 -10.26 -8.22 4.75
CA ALA A 47 -10.50 -8.49 3.34
C ALA A 47 -9.34 -9.29 2.73
N GLY A 48 -9.24 -10.56 3.09
CA GLY A 48 -8.19 -11.49 2.67
C GLY A 48 -8.58 -12.95 2.87
N SER A 49 -7.60 -13.83 2.68
CA SER A 49 -7.77 -15.27 2.87
C SER A 49 -7.25 -15.66 4.25
N MET A 50 -8.08 -16.34 5.04
CA MET A 50 -7.61 -16.95 6.29
C MET A 50 -6.64 -18.08 5.97
N VAL A 51 -5.51 -18.10 6.67
CA VAL A 51 -4.50 -19.17 6.57
C VAL A 51 -5.11 -20.47 7.10
N GLY A 52 -5.18 -21.47 6.23
CA GLY A 52 -5.62 -22.83 6.56
C GLY A 52 -4.45 -23.81 6.67
N GLU A 53 -4.78 -25.10 6.78
CA GLU A 53 -3.79 -26.18 6.93
C GLU A 53 -2.77 -26.27 5.78
N SER A 54 -3.13 -25.77 4.59
CA SER A 54 -2.24 -25.74 3.42
C SER A 54 -1.00 -24.86 3.61
N GLU A 55 -1.06 -23.87 4.51
CA GLU A 55 0.03 -22.92 4.77
C GLU A 55 0.74 -23.22 6.10
N ALA A 56 0.94 -24.50 6.40
CA ALA A 56 1.52 -24.96 7.66
C ALA A 56 2.93 -24.37 7.93
N ALA A 57 3.72 -24.12 6.88
CA ALA A 57 5.03 -23.49 7.02
C ALA A 57 4.94 -22.07 7.60
N LEU A 58 4.01 -21.25 7.11
CA LEU A 58 3.75 -19.92 7.66
C LEU A 58 3.22 -19.99 9.10
N THR A 59 2.28 -20.90 9.39
CA THR A 59 1.74 -21.06 10.75
C THR A 59 2.82 -21.47 11.75
N ASN A 60 3.67 -22.44 11.39
CA ASN A 60 4.79 -22.90 12.23
C ASN A 60 5.82 -21.79 12.44
N PHE A 61 6.09 -21.00 11.41
CA PHE A 61 6.98 -19.84 11.50
C PHE A 61 6.45 -18.80 12.49
N VAL A 62 5.16 -18.45 12.43
CA VAL A 62 4.55 -17.51 13.40
C VAL A 62 4.58 -18.11 14.82
N HIS A 63 4.35 -19.42 14.97
CA HIS A 63 4.46 -20.11 16.25
C HIS A 63 5.85 -20.04 16.85
N GLN A 64 6.88 -20.31 16.05
CA GLN A 64 8.27 -20.19 16.47
C GLN A 64 8.60 -18.77 16.95
N VAL A 65 8.12 -17.75 16.23
CA VAL A 65 8.34 -16.35 16.61
C VAL A 65 7.60 -16.01 17.90
N ALA A 66 6.34 -16.42 18.06
CA ALA A 66 5.55 -16.19 19.27
C ALA A 66 6.23 -16.81 20.50
N ASP A 67 6.72 -18.06 20.38
CA ASP A 67 7.44 -18.75 21.45
C ASP A 67 8.72 -17.99 21.84
N SER A 68 9.45 -17.44 20.87
CA SER A 68 10.72 -16.71 21.12
C SER A 68 10.55 -15.45 21.99
N VAL A 69 9.36 -14.84 21.95
CA VAL A 69 9.04 -13.62 22.71
C VAL A 69 8.06 -13.87 23.85
N GLY A 70 7.66 -15.13 24.08
CA GLY A 70 6.68 -15.51 25.10
C GLY A 70 5.28 -14.93 24.86
N ALA A 71 4.93 -14.67 23.60
CA ALA A 71 3.62 -14.14 23.23
C ALA A 71 2.61 -15.26 22.98
N PRO A 72 1.31 -15.02 23.24
CA PRO A 72 0.27 -15.94 22.82
C PRO A 72 0.18 -15.98 21.28
N MET A 73 -0.14 -17.16 20.74
CA MET A 73 -0.48 -17.27 19.33
C MET A 73 -1.78 -16.52 19.00
N PRO A 74 -1.84 -15.79 17.88
CA PRO A 74 -3.10 -15.24 17.37
C PRO A 74 -4.11 -16.36 17.08
N ASP A 75 -5.40 -16.08 17.26
CA ASP A 75 -6.48 -17.03 16.99
C ASP A 75 -6.65 -17.32 15.50
N ALA A 76 -6.29 -16.36 14.64
CA ALA A 76 -6.29 -16.53 13.19
C ALA A 76 -5.19 -15.69 12.53
N ILE A 77 -4.73 -16.15 11.36
CA ILE A 77 -3.79 -15.42 10.49
C ILE A 77 -4.49 -15.18 9.16
N TYR A 78 -4.43 -13.95 8.64
CA TYR A 78 -5.02 -13.57 7.36
C TYR A 78 -3.94 -13.06 6.41
N LEU A 79 -3.94 -13.57 5.19
CA LEU A 79 -3.18 -13.05 4.07
C LEU A 79 -4.05 -12.04 3.32
N VAL A 80 -3.60 -10.79 3.25
CA VAL A 80 -4.32 -9.70 2.56
C VAL A 80 -3.52 -9.17 1.38
N THR A 81 -4.22 -8.65 0.37
CA THR A 81 -3.57 -8.06 -0.80
C THR A 81 -3.00 -6.68 -0.55
N ALA A 82 -3.46 -5.99 0.50
CA ALA A 82 -2.97 -4.68 0.89
C ALA A 82 -1.60 -4.76 1.59
N ALA A 83 -0.85 -3.66 1.56
CA ALA A 83 0.35 -3.49 2.38
C ALA A 83 -0.05 -3.16 3.84
N GLU A 84 -0.66 -4.14 4.50
CA GLU A 84 -1.09 -4.07 5.90
C GLU A 84 -0.36 -5.13 6.72
N PHE A 85 0.05 -4.76 7.93
CA PHE A 85 0.72 -5.67 8.85
C PHE A 85 0.38 -5.30 10.28
N GLY A 86 0.04 -6.30 11.08
CA GLY A 86 -0.18 -6.13 12.50
C GLY A 86 -1.25 -7.06 13.07
N ILE A 87 -1.46 -6.93 14.37
CA ILE A 87 -2.44 -7.73 15.12
C ILE A 87 -3.67 -6.88 15.38
N THR A 88 -4.86 -7.46 15.19
CA THR A 88 -6.14 -6.84 15.58
C THR A 88 -6.80 -7.69 16.64
N GLU A 89 -7.04 -7.11 17.80
CA GLU A 89 -7.80 -7.69 18.90
C GLU A 89 -9.23 -7.15 18.92
N SER A 90 -10.21 -8.06 18.93
CA SER A 90 -11.57 -7.75 19.38
C SER A 90 -11.60 -7.80 20.89
N THR A 91 -12.04 -6.71 21.52
CA THR A 91 -12.04 -6.60 22.99
C THR A 91 -13.40 -6.22 23.56
N GLN A 92 -13.65 -6.66 24.80
CA GLN A 92 -14.78 -6.23 25.60
C GLN A 92 -14.32 -5.42 26.82
N TYR A 93 -15.25 -4.61 27.35
CA TYR A 93 -15.06 -3.80 28.55
C TYR A 93 -13.81 -2.91 28.47
N PHE A 94 -13.61 -2.22 27.34
CA PHE A 94 -12.46 -1.34 27.09
C PHE A 94 -11.11 -2.05 27.18
N GLY A 95 -10.94 -3.17 26.49
CA GLY A 95 -9.66 -3.88 26.45
C GLY A 95 -9.38 -4.79 27.65
N ARG A 96 -10.35 -4.99 28.55
CA ARG A 96 -10.18 -5.86 29.73
C ARG A 96 -10.14 -7.33 29.34
N THR A 97 -10.98 -7.72 28.39
CA THR A 97 -11.06 -9.08 27.87
C THR A 97 -10.82 -9.05 26.38
N VAL A 98 -9.91 -9.89 25.89
CA VAL A 98 -9.71 -10.14 24.46
C VAL A 98 -10.59 -11.32 24.09
N GLU A 99 -11.48 -11.14 23.12
CA GLU A 99 -12.34 -12.21 22.61
C GLU A 99 -11.70 -12.94 21.43
N GLN A 100 -10.97 -12.19 20.59
CA GLN A 100 -10.32 -12.71 19.40
C GLN A 100 -9.10 -11.86 19.07
N SER A 101 -8.01 -12.49 18.66
CA SER A 101 -6.78 -11.87 18.16
C SER A 101 -6.47 -12.37 16.75
N VAL A 102 -6.29 -11.46 15.80
CA VAL A 102 -6.05 -11.80 14.40
C VAL A 102 -4.79 -11.12 13.90
N LEU A 103 -3.84 -11.91 13.40
CA LEU A 103 -2.68 -11.42 12.69
C LEU A 103 -3.01 -11.21 11.22
N THR A 104 -2.77 -10.00 10.71
CA THR A 104 -2.89 -9.68 9.29
C THR A 104 -1.51 -9.51 8.69
N ILE A 105 -1.23 -10.25 7.61
CA ILE A 105 0.02 -10.18 6.87
C ILE A 105 -0.29 -9.82 5.42
N GLY A 106 0.16 -8.65 5.01
CA GLY A 106 0.11 -8.21 3.62
C GLY A 106 1.07 -9.00 2.75
N LEU A 107 0.57 -9.53 1.65
CA LEU A 107 1.37 -10.18 0.60
C LEU A 107 2.53 -9.30 0.09
N PRO A 108 2.40 -7.96 -0.03
CA PRO A 108 3.54 -7.10 -0.37
C PRO A 108 4.73 -7.24 0.59
N TYR A 109 4.48 -7.41 1.90
CA TYR A 109 5.56 -7.56 2.89
C TYR A 109 6.28 -8.91 2.78
N LEU A 110 5.55 -9.98 2.45
CA LEU A 110 6.18 -11.28 2.19
C LEU A 110 7.10 -11.23 0.96
N ARG A 111 6.79 -10.38 -0.02
CA ARG A 111 7.65 -10.18 -1.21
C ARG A 111 8.85 -9.29 -0.94
N SER A 112 8.74 -8.30 -0.06
CA SER A 112 9.81 -7.34 0.19
C SER A 112 10.80 -7.76 1.29
N MET A 113 10.38 -8.63 2.22
CA MET A 113 11.17 -9.03 3.39
C MET A 113 11.82 -10.40 3.24
N THR A 114 12.95 -10.60 3.90
CA THR A 114 13.49 -11.93 4.21
C THR A 114 12.71 -12.56 5.36
N ARG A 115 12.88 -13.87 5.58
CA ARG A 115 12.32 -14.55 6.76
C ARG A 115 12.85 -13.91 8.05
N HIS A 116 14.10 -13.51 8.12
CA HIS A 116 14.68 -12.86 9.31
C HIS A 116 14.02 -11.51 9.62
N GLU A 117 13.85 -10.67 8.61
CA GLU A 117 13.19 -9.36 8.77
C GLU A 117 11.72 -9.54 9.18
N LEU A 118 11.01 -10.49 8.55
CA LEU A 118 9.63 -10.81 8.92
C LEU A 118 9.56 -11.32 10.37
N ALA A 119 10.48 -12.19 10.80
CA ALA A 119 10.53 -12.72 12.16
C ALA A 119 10.77 -11.60 13.18
N ALA A 120 11.72 -10.70 12.91
CA ALA A 120 12.01 -9.56 13.78
C ALA A 120 10.79 -8.62 13.92
N LEU A 121 10.09 -8.36 12.83
CA LEU A 121 8.88 -7.54 12.84
C LEU A 121 7.71 -8.24 13.55
N LEU A 122 7.49 -9.53 13.30
CA LEU A 122 6.49 -10.33 14.01
C LEU A 122 6.77 -10.38 15.50
N ALA A 123 8.03 -10.58 15.91
CA ALA A 123 8.45 -10.58 17.30
C ALA A 123 8.11 -9.27 17.99
N TYR A 124 8.35 -8.15 17.30
CA TYR A 124 7.99 -6.81 17.78
C TYR A 124 6.47 -6.64 17.91
N GLU A 125 5.67 -7.05 16.92
CA GLU A 125 4.20 -6.95 17.01
C GLU A 125 3.59 -7.87 18.08
N LEU A 126 4.09 -9.10 18.17
CA LEU A 126 3.62 -10.10 19.14
C LEU A 126 4.01 -9.73 20.56
N ALA A 127 5.13 -9.04 20.76
CA ALA A 127 5.54 -8.52 22.05
C ALA A 127 4.48 -7.57 22.66
N HIS A 128 3.71 -6.84 21.86
CA HIS A 128 2.60 -6.02 22.36
C HIS A 128 1.45 -6.85 22.97
N CYS A 129 1.37 -8.14 22.66
CA CYS A 129 0.40 -9.07 23.24
C CYS A 129 0.94 -9.79 24.48
N ALA A 130 2.23 -9.67 24.77
CA ALA A 130 2.93 -10.39 25.83
C ALA A 130 3.19 -9.52 27.07
N ASP A 131 3.45 -10.17 28.22
CA ASP A 131 3.97 -9.46 29.39
C ASP A 131 5.49 -9.24 29.24
N ILE A 132 5.85 -8.11 28.65
CA ILE A 132 7.23 -7.70 28.39
C ILE A 132 7.83 -6.83 29.51
N GLY A 133 7.27 -6.90 30.72
CA GLY A 133 7.82 -6.24 31.90
C GLY A 133 7.44 -4.76 32.05
N VAL A 134 6.40 -4.30 31.35
CA VAL A 134 5.81 -2.97 31.54
C VAL A 134 4.47 -3.11 32.25
N LEU A 135 4.43 -2.68 33.52
CA LEU A 135 3.26 -2.81 34.39
C LEU A 135 2.00 -2.21 33.75
N GLU A 136 0.94 -3.02 33.66
CA GLU A 136 -0.35 -2.68 33.03
C GLU A 136 -0.23 -2.20 31.55
N GLY A 137 0.91 -2.37 30.89
CA GLY A 137 1.17 -1.78 29.58
C GLY A 137 0.22 -2.28 28.49
N VAL A 138 0.06 -3.60 28.36
CA VAL A 138 -0.86 -4.22 27.39
C VAL A 138 -2.30 -3.73 27.62
N ARG A 139 -2.75 -3.70 28.87
CA ARG A 139 -4.10 -3.23 29.23
C ARG A 139 -4.29 -1.74 28.95
N ALA A 140 -3.29 -0.91 29.27
CA ALA A 140 -3.30 0.51 29.02
C ALA A 140 -3.37 0.82 27.51
N GLN A 141 -2.63 0.07 26.68
CA GLN A 141 -2.70 0.21 25.23
C GLN A 141 -4.07 -0.21 24.66
N ARG A 142 -4.60 -1.38 25.06
CA ARG A 142 -5.93 -1.84 24.61
C ARG A 142 -7.03 -0.85 24.96
N SER A 143 -7.04 -0.36 26.20
CA SER A 143 -8.05 0.60 26.67
C SER A 143 -7.94 1.96 25.97
N LEU A 144 -6.72 2.43 25.69
CA LEU A 144 -6.49 3.65 24.92
C LEU A 144 -7.03 3.56 23.49
N ARG A 145 -6.75 2.44 22.80
CA ARG A 145 -7.18 2.20 21.41
C ARG A 145 -8.69 2.04 21.31
N ALA A 146 -9.30 1.28 22.23
CA ALA A 146 -10.75 1.17 22.33
C ALA A 146 -11.43 2.54 22.54
N ALA A 147 -10.77 3.47 23.26
CA ALA A 147 -11.25 4.83 23.43
C ALA A 147 -11.11 5.70 22.17
N GLN A 148 -10.03 5.56 21.39
CA GLN A 148 -9.88 6.28 20.10
C GLN A 148 -11.03 5.97 19.15
N ASP A 149 -11.43 4.70 19.08
CA ASP A 149 -12.52 4.21 18.24
C ASP A 149 -13.87 4.85 18.58
N LEU A 150 -14.14 5.01 19.88
CA LEU A 150 -15.32 5.70 20.38
C LEU A 150 -15.27 7.21 20.05
N ILE A 151 -14.13 7.86 20.25
CA ILE A 151 -13.94 9.28 19.93
C ILE A 151 -14.14 9.54 18.43
N ALA A 152 -13.64 8.66 17.56
CA ALA A 152 -13.82 8.78 16.12
C ALA A 152 -15.30 8.69 15.70
N LYS A 153 -16.09 7.84 16.36
CA LYS A 153 -17.55 7.73 16.15
C LYS A 153 -18.31 8.93 16.73
N GLU A 154 -17.88 9.47 17.87
CA GLU A 154 -18.55 10.57 18.58
C GLU A 154 -18.30 11.96 17.96
N ARG A 155 -17.22 12.12 17.18
CA ARG A 155 -16.85 13.36 16.46
C ARG A 155 -17.91 13.91 15.48
N GLN A 156 -19.06 13.26 15.34
CA GLN A 156 -20.22 13.74 14.57
C GLN A 156 -21.17 14.68 15.36
N GLY A 157 -20.89 15.05 16.63
CA GLY A 157 -21.79 15.87 17.47
C GLY A 157 -21.18 17.03 18.28
N PHE A 158 -22.04 17.87 18.89
CA PHE A 158 -21.69 19.12 19.61
C PHE A 158 -20.91 18.95 20.94
N VAL A 159 -20.77 17.73 21.47
CA VAL A 159 -20.19 17.44 22.81
C VAL A 159 -18.65 17.48 22.84
N ASN A 160 -18.01 17.98 21.77
CA ASN A 160 -16.58 17.84 21.45
C ASN A 160 -15.58 18.46 22.43
N GLY A 161 -15.91 19.57 23.12
CA GLY A 161 -14.92 20.33 23.90
C GLY A 161 -14.52 19.67 25.22
N VAL A 162 -15.51 19.14 25.96
CA VAL A 162 -15.29 18.55 27.29
C VAL A 162 -14.67 17.17 27.16
N TYR A 163 -15.25 16.30 26.31
CA TYR A 163 -14.72 14.97 26.03
C TYR A 163 -13.34 15.01 25.39
N GLY A 164 -13.10 15.94 24.46
CA GLY A 164 -11.78 16.16 23.88
C GLY A 164 -10.73 16.54 24.93
N SER A 165 -11.08 17.41 25.88
CA SER A 165 -10.17 17.81 26.96
C SER A 165 -9.87 16.67 27.95
N TYR A 166 -10.87 15.86 28.26
CA TYR A 166 -10.74 14.69 29.13
C TYR A 166 -9.89 13.60 28.47
N ALA A 167 -10.18 13.28 27.20
CA ALA A 167 -9.37 12.38 26.39
C ALA A 167 -7.91 12.87 26.37
N ARG A 168 -7.65 14.13 26.01
CA ARG A 168 -6.28 14.68 25.97
C ARG A 168 -5.51 14.50 27.29
N LYS A 169 -6.17 14.64 28.45
CA LYS A 169 -5.55 14.38 29.75
C LYS A 169 -5.25 12.90 29.97
N MET A 170 -6.20 12.02 29.66
CA MET A 170 -6.02 10.57 29.73
C MET A 170 -4.87 10.10 28.83
N PHE A 171 -4.84 10.55 27.57
CA PHE A 171 -3.76 10.24 26.63
C PHE A 171 -2.40 10.73 27.19
N ARG A 172 -2.30 11.96 27.67
CA ARG A 172 -1.06 12.46 28.30
C ARG A 172 -0.61 11.66 29.52
N SER A 173 -1.53 11.16 30.35
CA SER A 173 -1.17 10.34 31.51
C SER A 173 -0.67 8.95 31.14
N VAL A 174 -1.09 8.41 30.00
CA VAL A 174 -0.74 7.04 29.56
C VAL A 174 0.42 7.03 28.55
N GLY A 175 0.80 8.18 27.99
CA GLY A 175 1.83 8.24 26.94
C GLY A 175 3.20 7.69 27.35
N GLY A 176 3.61 7.87 28.61
CA GLY A 176 4.86 7.26 29.11
C GLY A 176 4.82 5.72 29.09
N VAL A 177 3.64 5.13 29.31
CA VAL A 177 3.45 3.67 29.23
C VAL A 177 3.52 3.19 27.78
N ALA A 178 2.98 3.97 26.83
CA ALA A 178 3.08 3.65 25.41
C ALA A 178 4.54 3.63 24.94
N VAL A 179 5.33 4.66 25.26
CA VAL A 179 6.77 4.70 24.93
C VAL A 179 7.54 3.55 25.58
N ALA A 180 7.29 3.26 26.87
CA ALA A 180 7.94 2.15 27.56
C ALA A 180 7.58 0.78 26.95
N GLN A 181 6.35 0.63 26.46
CA GLN A 181 5.91 -0.57 25.73
C GLN A 181 6.63 -0.72 24.39
N GLU A 182 6.78 0.36 23.61
CA GLU A 182 7.56 0.34 22.36
C GLU A 182 9.02 -0.08 22.62
N GLU A 183 9.65 0.53 23.63
CA GLU A 183 11.01 0.21 24.04
C GLU A 183 11.18 -1.24 24.49
N ALA A 184 10.23 -1.74 25.27
CA ALA A 184 10.24 -3.12 25.72
C ALA A 184 10.03 -4.10 24.55
N ALA A 185 9.12 -3.79 23.62
CA ALA A 185 8.85 -4.63 22.46
C ALA A 185 10.05 -4.69 21.52
N GLU A 186 10.70 -3.55 21.27
CA GLU A 186 11.95 -3.49 20.51
C GLU A 186 13.05 -4.31 21.17
N ARG A 187 13.25 -4.15 22.48
CA ARG A 187 14.27 -4.91 23.21
C ARG A 187 14.06 -6.41 23.07
N VAL A 188 12.84 -6.90 23.26
CA VAL A 188 12.52 -8.34 23.15
C VAL A 188 12.74 -8.83 21.72
N ALA A 189 12.33 -8.07 20.71
CA ALA A 189 12.57 -8.41 19.30
C ALA A 189 14.07 -8.40 18.94
N ILE A 190 14.85 -7.46 19.46
CA ILE A 190 16.30 -7.37 19.27
C ILE A 190 17.02 -8.52 19.96
N GLU A 191 16.61 -8.88 21.18
CA GLU A 191 17.17 -10.04 21.90
C GLU A 191 16.92 -11.35 21.15
N ALA A 192 15.75 -11.49 20.53
CA ALA A 192 15.38 -12.67 19.75
C ALA A 192 16.07 -12.70 18.38
N TYR A 193 16.04 -11.61 17.61
CA TYR A 193 16.40 -11.61 16.18
C TYR A 193 17.49 -10.59 15.79
N GLY A 194 17.93 -9.74 16.69
CA GLY A 194 19.00 -8.76 16.45
C GLY A 194 18.51 -7.41 15.91
N ASN A 195 19.32 -6.38 16.12
CA ASN A 195 18.93 -5.00 15.80
C ASN A 195 18.96 -4.68 14.30
N THR A 196 19.88 -5.29 13.53
CA THR A 196 19.95 -5.10 12.07
C THR A 196 18.68 -5.59 11.38
N ALA A 197 18.16 -6.77 11.76
CA ALA A 197 16.95 -7.33 11.17
C ALA A 197 15.72 -6.48 11.49
N LEU A 198 15.58 -6.02 12.75
CA LEU A 198 14.46 -5.17 13.15
C LEU A 198 14.52 -3.80 12.46
N ALA A 199 15.69 -3.15 12.40
CA ALA A 199 15.87 -1.88 11.71
C ALA A 199 15.52 -2.00 10.21
N SER A 200 16.03 -3.04 9.54
CA SER A 200 15.71 -3.29 8.14
C SER A 200 14.22 -3.54 7.92
N ALA A 201 13.57 -4.33 8.78
CA ALA A 201 12.15 -4.60 8.68
C ALA A 201 11.30 -3.33 8.86
N LEU A 202 11.63 -2.47 9.83
CA LEU A 202 10.96 -1.19 10.04
C LEU A 202 11.13 -0.24 8.85
N LEU A 203 12.33 -0.20 8.23
CA LEU A 203 12.56 0.57 7.01
C LEU A 203 11.69 0.08 5.84
N LYS A 204 11.61 -1.25 5.66
CA LYS A 204 10.79 -1.90 4.65
C LYS A 204 9.30 -1.75 4.89
N LEU A 205 8.87 -1.57 6.15
CA LEU A 205 7.46 -1.36 6.49
C LEU A 205 6.86 -0.16 5.76
N ASP A 206 7.60 0.95 5.73
CA ASP A 206 7.23 2.18 5.03
C ASP A 206 7.51 2.11 3.53
N ASP A 207 8.68 1.61 3.10
CA ASP A 207 9.04 1.54 1.67
C ASP A 207 8.07 0.65 0.89
N THR A 208 7.76 -0.54 1.42
CA THR A 208 6.86 -1.50 0.76
C THR A 208 5.48 -0.92 0.56
N ALA A 209 4.95 -0.18 1.54
CA ALA A 209 3.62 0.41 1.43
C ALA A 209 3.56 1.49 0.34
N VAL A 210 4.61 2.32 0.23
CA VAL A 210 4.71 3.35 -0.82
C VAL A 210 4.95 2.71 -2.19
N ALA A 211 5.83 1.72 -2.26
CA ALA A 211 6.09 0.96 -3.50
C ALA A 211 4.82 0.27 -3.98
N PHE A 212 4.05 -0.36 -3.10
CA PHE A 212 2.83 -1.06 -3.50
C PHE A 212 1.77 -0.07 -4.00
N ASP A 213 1.58 1.09 -3.34
CA ASP A 213 0.72 2.17 -3.85
C ASP A 213 1.17 2.66 -5.23
N GLN A 214 2.49 2.80 -5.45
CA GLN A 214 3.05 3.14 -6.75
C GLN A 214 2.67 2.11 -7.81
N MET A 215 2.84 0.81 -7.55
CA MET A 215 2.48 -0.25 -8.49
C MET A 215 0.98 -0.22 -8.82
N LEU A 216 0.15 -0.11 -7.78
CA LEU A 216 -1.30 -0.04 -7.94
C LEU A 216 -1.70 1.14 -8.83
N ARG A 217 -1.20 2.33 -8.51
CA ARG A 217 -1.53 3.57 -9.22
C ARG A 217 -1.04 3.58 -10.66
N GLU A 218 0.19 3.12 -10.90
CA GLU A 218 0.85 3.28 -12.20
C GLU A 218 0.54 2.17 -13.19
N TYR A 219 0.23 0.96 -12.70
CA TYR A 219 0.04 -0.20 -13.58
C TYR A 219 -1.31 -0.89 -13.38
N VAL A 220 -1.67 -1.22 -12.14
CA VAL A 220 -2.82 -2.09 -11.87
C VAL A 220 -4.14 -1.36 -12.08
N VAL A 221 -4.28 -0.13 -11.58
CA VAL A 221 -5.50 0.67 -11.76
C VAL A 221 -5.77 0.94 -13.25
N PRO A 222 -4.79 1.37 -14.07
CA PRO A 222 -4.95 1.46 -15.52
C PRO A 222 -5.37 0.14 -16.18
N ALA A 223 -4.77 -0.99 -15.78
CA ALA A 223 -5.16 -2.31 -16.30
C ALA A 223 -6.61 -2.66 -15.97
N LEU A 224 -7.00 -2.46 -14.71
CA LEU A 224 -8.36 -2.71 -14.25
C LEU A 224 -9.37 -1.84 -15.00
N GLN A 225 -9.06 -0.57 -15.27
CA GLN A 225 -9.90 0.33 -16.08
C GLN A 225 -10.13 -0.19 -17.51
N ASN A 226 -9.19 -0.99 -18.03
CA ASN A 226 -9.29 -1.68 -19.31
C ASN A 226 -9.75 -3.14 -19.16
N GLN A 227 -10.37 -3.49 -18.02
CA GLN A 227 -10.93 -4.82 -17.73
C GLN A 227 -9.88 -5.95 -17.71
N MET A 228 -8.63 -5.61 -17.41
CA MET A 228 -7.50 -6.54 -17.28
C MET A 228 -6.90 -6.51 -15.88
N HIS A 229 -6.16 -7.55 -15.51
CA HIS A 229 -5.32 -7.56 -14.32
C HIS A 229 -4.09 -8.44 -14.54
N PRO A 230 -2.98 -8.19 -13.81
CA PRO A 230 -1.80 -9.05 -13.90
C PRO A 230 -2.14 -10.43 -13.35
N ASP A 231 -1.71 -11.47 -14.06
CA ASP A 231 -1.80 -12.87 -13.64
C ASP A 231 -0.95 -13.16 -12.41
N ASP A 232 0.23 -12.52 -12.30
CA ASP A 232 1.09 -12.55 -11.11
C ASP A 232 1.44 -11.15 -10.60
N LEU A 233 0.47 -10.57 -9.87
CA LEU A 233 0.62 -9.24 -9.25
C LEU A 233 1.83 -9.14 -8.31
N PHE A 234 1.99 -10.13 -7.44
CA PHE A 234 3.01 -10.09 -6.38
C PHE A 234 4.38 -10.52 -6.90
N GLY A 235 4.41 -11.41 -7.90
CA GLY A 235 5.53 -11.66 -8.80
C GLY A 235 6.18 -10.38 -9.27
N GLY A 236 5.42 -9.63 -10.09
CA GLY A 236 5.82 -8.35 -10.65
C GLY A 236 6.16 -7.30 -9.59
N PHE A 237 5.44 -7.27 -8.48
CA PHE A 237 5.81 -6.39 -7.36
C PHE A 237 7.24 -6.66 -6.85
N GLY A 238 7.61 -7.93 -6.70
CA GLY A 238 8.96 -8.33 -6.28
C GLY A 238 10.04 -7.93 -7.28
N GLU A 239 9.74 -7.94 -8.57
CA GLU A 239 10.64 -7.45 -9.62
C GLU A 239 10.76 -5.93 -9.62
N MET A 240 9.62 -5.22 -9.49
CA MET A 240 9.58 -3.76 -9.41
C MET A 240 10.41 -3.22 -8.23
N LEU A 241 10.46 -3.94 -7.11
CA LEU A 241 11.28 -3.57 -5.96
C LEU A 241 12.79 -3.55 -6.29
N GLN A 242 13.23 -4.29 -7.31
CA GLN A 242 14.63 -4.31 -7.77
C GLN A 242 14.98 -3.11 -8.66
N SER A 243 13.97 -2.37 -9.15
CA SER A 243 14.19 -1.17 -9.97
C SER A 243 14.76 -0.02 -9.13
N THR A 244 15.98 0.39 -9.47
CA THR A 244 16.62 1.56 -8.85
C THR A 244 15.95 2.86 -9.28
N VAL A 245 15.41 2.94 -10.49
CA VAL A 245 14.67 4.12 -10.96
C VAL A 245 13.41 4.32 -10.14
N ARG A 246 12.60 3.28 -9.94
CA ARG A 246 11.38 3.36 -9.11
C ARG A 246 11.69 3.63 -7.65
N SER A 247 12.78 3.06 -7.13
CA SER A 247 13.27 3.37 -5.79
C SER A 247 13.58 4.87 -5.64
N ASN A 248 14.23 5.47 -6.62
CA ASN A 248 14.55 6.90 -6.58
C ASN A 248 13.29 7.78 -6.70
N GLU A 249 12.33 7.41 -7.55
CA GLU A 249 11.08 8.14 -7.71
C GLU A 249 10.25 8.18 -6.42
N ARG A 250 10.15 7.04 -5.71
CA ARG A 250 9.34 6.93 -4.49
C ARG A 250 10.02 7.45 -3.23
N SER A 251 11.34 7.70 -3.26
CA SER A 251 12.13 8.15 -2.10
C SER A 251 11.50 9.32 -1.35
N ARG A 252 11.01 10.33 -2.08
CA ARG A 252 10.34 11.52 -1.49
C ARG A 252 9.04 11.18 -0.77
N ASP A 253 8.28 10.22 -1.28
CA ASP A 253 7.02 9.81 -0.65
C ASP A 253 7.27 8.92 0.57
N VAL A 254 8.34 8.11 0.55
CA VAL A 254 8.85 7.41 1.74
C VAL A 254 9.29 8.40 2.81
N GLU A 255 10.10 9.41 2.45
CA GLU A 255 10.51 10.47 3.37
C GLU A 255 9.32 11.23 3.95
N ARG A 256 8.35 11.59 3.11
CA ARG A 256 7.11 12.26 3.54
C ARG A 256 6.31 11.40 4.53
N ARG A 257 6.25 10.09 4.30
CA ARG A 257 5.57 9.14 5.18
C ARG A 257 6.28 9.06 6.55
N ARG A 258 7.61 9.03 6.56
CA ARG A 258 8.45 8.99 7.77
C ARG A 258 8.44 10.31 8.56
N ALA A 259 8.43 11.45 7.86
CA ALA A 259 8.49 12.79 8.45
C ALA A 259 7.16 13.25 9.07
N LYS A 260 6.13 12.41 9.11
CA LYS A 260 4.83 12.80 9.62
C LYS A 260 4.89 12.98 11.14
N ASP A 261 4.68 14.22 11.59
CA ASP A 261 4.67 14.58 13.01
C ASP A 261 3.62 13.82 13.81
N ARG A 262 3.95 13.52 15.07
CA ARG A 262 3.02 12.95 16.04
C ARG A 262 1.80 13.85 16.19
N ASN A 263 0.62 13.29 16.01
CA ASN A 263 -0.59 13.99 16.44
C ASN A 263 -0.79 13.83 17.97
N GLU A 264 -1.65 14.65 18.58
CA GLU A 264 -1.86 14.68 20.04
C GLU A 264 -2.39 13.36 20.66
N PHE A 265 -2.81 12.40 19.83
CA PHE A 265 -3.28 11.07 20.22
C PHE A 265 -2.28 9.95 19.84
N GLU A 266 -1.22 10.27 19.10
CA GLU A 266 -0.09 9.37 18.79
C GLU A 266 0.97 9.53 19.88
N LEU A 267 0.89 8.66 20.90
CA LEU A 267 1.71 8.74 22.10
C LEU A 267 2.95 7.85 22.09
N HIS A 268 3.13 7.05 21.04
CA HIS A 268 4.29 6.18 20.86
C HIS A 268 5.37 6.89 20.04
N LEU A 269 6.53 6.25 19.92
CA LEU A 269 7.63 6.74 19.10
C LEU A 269 7.26 6.67 17.61
N THR A 270 7.73 7.64 16.83
CA THR A 270 7.62 7.60 15.37
C THR A 270 8.55 6.54 14.79
N PRO A 271 8.27 6.00 13.59
CA PRO A 271 9.17 5.06 12.93
C PRO A 271 10.61 5.59 12.81
N ALA A 272 10.78 6.88 12.50
CA ALA A 272 12.10 7.50 12.38
C ALA A 272 12.89 7.51 13.70
N GLU A 273 12.24 7.90 14.81
CA GLU A 273 12.88 7.90 16.14
C GLU A 273 13.28 6.49 16.59
N ARG A 274 12.45 5.49 16.26
CA ARG A 274 12.73 4.09 16.58
C ARG A 274 13.93 3.58 15.79
N ILE A 275 13.96 3.83 14.48
CA ILE A 275 15.07 3.43 13.62
C ILE A 275 16.37 4.09 14.09
N GLU A 276 16.38 5.40 14.33
CA GLU A 276 17.56 6.12 14.84
C GLU A 276 18.06 5.51 16.16
N ARG A 277 17.14 5.20 17.09
CA ARG A 277 17.52 4.55 18.34
C ARG A 277 18.13 3.18 18.11
N ILE A 278 17.52 2.32 17.28
CA ILE A 278 17.99 0.96 17.03
C ILE A 278 19.35 0.97 16.31
N GLU A 279 19.55 1.88 15.36
CA GLU A 279 20.79 2.02 14.59
C GLU A 279 21.98 2.52 15.43
N THR A 280 21.72 3.31 16.48
CA THR A 280 22.77 3.76 17.41
C THR A 280 23.19 2.70 18.42
N MET A 281 22.47 1.58 18.52
CA MET A 281 22.84 0.47 19.39
C MET A 281 24.04 -0.29 18.82
N VAL A 282 24.88 -0.83 19.70
CA VAL A 282 25.93 -1.79 19.28
C VAL A 282 25.25 -2.97 18.61
N SER A 283 25.77 -3.39 17.45
CA SER A 283 25.24 -4.55 16.71
C SER A 283 25.09 -5.76 17.62
N GLN A 284 23.89 -6.32 17.66
CA GLN A 284 23.55 -7.50 18.45
C GLN A 284 23.00 -8.57 17.52
N ASN A 285 23.57 -9.77 17.62
CA ASN A 285 22.99 -10.94 16.98
C ASN A 285 21.80 -11.42 17.82
N GLY A 286 20.75 -11.86 17.13
CA GLY A 286 19.63 -12.54 17.77
C GLY A 286 20.05 -13.87 18.40
N THR A 287 19.27 -14.31 19.38
CA THR A 287 19.45 -15.61 20.04
C THR A 287 18.67 -16.74 19.38
N ALA A 288 17.64 -16.42 18.60
CA ALA A 288 16.81 -17.40 17.91
C ALA A 288 17.52 -17.96 16.68
N ASP A 289 17.47 -19.29 16.53
CA ASP A 289 17.91 -19.98 15.32
C ASP A 289 16.75 -20.02 14.31
N LEU A 290 16.95 -19.45 13.12
CA LEU A 290 15.91 -19.31 12.11
C LEU A 290 16.36 -19.96 10.80
N GLU A 291 15.70 -21.07 10.45
CA GLU A 291 16.01 -21.80 9.22
C GLU A 291 15.69 -20.95 7.99
N GLY A 292 16.68 -20.81 7.11
CA GLY A 292 16.54 -20.02 5.90
C GLY A 292 16.31 -18.53 6.17
N ALA A 293 16.90 -17.97 7.23
CA ALA A 293 16.78 -16.55 7.61
C ALA A 293 16.88 -15.57 6.42
N GLU A 294 17.82 -15.80 5.50
CA GLU A 294 18.06 -14.96 4.32
C GLU A 294 17.13 -15.27 3.13
N GLN A 295 16.31 -16.33 3.20
CA GLN A 295 15.35 -16.63 2.15
C GLN A 295 14.24 -15.57 2.13
N PRO A 296 13.67 -15.25 0.96
CA PRO A 296 12.52 -14.37 0.88
C PRO A 296 11.33 -14.91 1.69
N ALA A 297 10.61 -14.05 2.40
CA ALA A 297 9.50 -14.45 3.26
C ALA A 297 8.34 -15.10 2.49
N TYR A 298 8.15 -14.76 1.21
CA TYR A 298 7.12 -15.39 0.37
C TYR A 298 7.32 -16.90 0.19
N THR A 299 8.53 -17.42 0.42
CA THR A 299 8.82 -18.87 0.39
C THR A 299 8.22 -19.64 1.57
N LEU A 300 7.63 -18.94 2.55
CA LEU A 300 6.82 -19.55 3.61
C LEU A 300 5.42 -19.95 3.12
N LEU A 301 5.03 -19.47 1.94
CA LEU A 301 3.76 -19.84 1.30
C LEU A 301 3.94 -21.08 0.44
N ASP A 302 2.94 -21.95 0.43
CA ASP A 302 2.93 -23.13 -0.43
C ASP A 302 2.69 -22.73 -1.89
N GLU A 303 3.60 -23.14 -2.78
CA GLU A 303 3.55 -22.84 -4.21
C GLU A 303 2.30 -23.42 -4.89
N GLY A 304 1.73 -24.51 -4.36
CA GLY A 304 0.55 -25.18 -4.90
C GLY A 304 -0.79 -24.71 -4.30
N ALA A 305 -0.77 -24.03 -3.15
CA ALA A 305 -1.96 -23.70 -2.36
C ALA A 305 -2.75 -22.48 -2.88
N ARG A 306 -2.28 -21.77 -3.90
CA ARG A 306 -3.00 -20.65 -4.54
C ARG A 306 -3.44 -19.52 -3.60
N SER A 307 -2.92 -19.43 -2.38
CA SER A 307 -3.34 -18.40 -1.41
C SER A 307 -3.09 -16.98 -1.93
N THR A 308 -2.05 -16.79 -2.74
CA THR A 308 -1.72 -15.56 -3.49
C THR A 308 -2.64 -15.33 -4.69
N GLU A 309 -2.89 -16.35 -5.52
CA GLU A 309 -3.79 -16.26 -6.69
C GLU A 309 -5.26 -15.98 -6.29
N ILE A 310 -5.74 -16.66 -5.24
CA ILE A 310 -7.11 -16.49 -4.71
C ILE A 310 -7.31 -15.07 -4.19
N ALA A 311 -6.28 -14.48 -3.58
CA ALA A 311 -6.34 -13.13 -3.04
C ALA A 311 -6.45 -12.07 -4.16
N VAL A 312 -5.67 -12.19 -5.23
CA VAL A 312 -5.73 -11.25 -6.39
C VAL A 312 -7.07 -11.35 -7.11
N GLY A 313 -7.54 -12.57 -7.42
CA GLY A 313 -8.82 -12.78 -8.10
C GLY A 313 -10.01 -12.29 -7.27
N THR A 314 -9.99 -12.52 -5.95
CA THR A 314 -11.04 -12.03 -5.03
C THR A 314 -10.99 -10.51 -4.89
N TRP A 315 -9.79 -9.93 -4.85
CA TRP A 315 -9.59 -8.48 -4.77
C TRP A 315 -10.05 -7.76 -6.04
N ALA A 316 -9.65 -8.25 -7.23
CA ALA A 316 -10.09 -7.72 -8.51
C ALA A 316 -11.61 -7.82 -8.69
N THR A 317 -12.21 -8.96 -8.32
CA THR A 317 -13.67 -9.17 -8.40
C THR A 317 -14.45 -8.28 -7.42
N LYS A 318 -13.88 -7.91 -6.27
CA LYS A 318 -14.49 -6.96 -5.33
C LYS A 318 -14.42 -5.52 -5.82
N LEU A 319 -13.35 -5.16 -6.55
CA LEU A 319 -13.13 -3.80 -7.06
C LEU A 319 -13.92 -3.51 -8.33
N MET A 320 -14.15 -4.50 -9.18
CA MET A 320 -14.83 -4.34 -10.46
C MET A 320 -16.18 -5.05 -10.49
N THR A 321 -17.23 -4.32 -10.92
CA THR A 321 -18.56 -4.90 -11.19
C THR A 321 -18.58 -5.82 -12.42
N HIS A 322 -17.54 -5.77 -13.26
CA HIS A 322 -17.39 -6.59 -14.46
C HIS A 322 -16.21 -7.55 -14.31
N ARG A 323 -16.26 -8.67 -15.03
CA ARG A 323 -15.20 -9.68 -15.02
C ARG A 323 -13.95 -9.08 -15.65
N THR A 324 -12.82 -9.13 -14.94
CA THR A 324 -11.50 -8.81 -15.50
C THR A 324 -10.82 -10.07 -16.00
N GLU A 325 -9.97 -9.94 -17.02
CA GLU A 325 -9.17 -11.05 -17.55
C GLU A 325 -7.73 -10.99 -17.05
N PRO A 326 -7.13 -12.15 -16.70
CA PRO A 326 -5.71 -12.19 -16.36
C PRO A 326 -4.87 -11.99 -17.64
N ARG A 327 -3.75 -11.27 -17.50
CA ARG A 327 -2.75 -11.03 -18.53
C ARG A 327 -1.36 -11.08 -17.93
N SER A 328 -0.36 -11.49 -18.71
CA SER A 328 1.04 -11.34 -18.31
C SER A 328 1.39 -9.85 -18.19
N TRP A 329 2.47 -9.52 -17.48
CA TRP A 329 2.92 -8.12 -17.39
C TRP A 329 3.27 -7.51 -18.76
N ASP A 330 3.85 -8.31 -19.66
CA ASP A 330 4.20 -7.88 -21.02
C ASP A 330 2.95 -7.55 -21.84
N ASP A 331 1.97 -8.45 -21.86
CA ASP A 331 0.71 -8.26 -22.59
C ASP A 331 -0.12 -7.12 -21.98
N LEU A 332 -0.16 -7.04 -20.64
CA LEU A 332 -0.90 -6.00 -19.93
C LEU A 332 -0.36 -4.62 -20.27
N VAL A 333 0.97 -4.48 -20.32
CA VAL A 333 1.60 -3.21 -20.69
C VAL A 333 1.33 -2.87 -22.15
N ASP A 334 1.51 -3.82 -23.06
CA ASP A 334 1.28 -3.57 -24.48
C ASP A 334 -0.18 -3.15 -24.75
N GLU A 335 -1.16 -3.86 -24.18
CA GLU A 335 -2.57 -3.53 -24.36
C GLU A 335 -2.96 -2.19 -23.68
N VAL A 336 -2.57 -1.97 -22.42
CA VAL A 336 -2.94 -0.76 -21.67
C VAL A 336 -2.30 0.48 -22.27
N TYR A 337 -1.01 0.41 -22.63
CA TYR A 337 -0.30 1.56 -23.15
C TYR A 337 -0.62 1.82 -24.61
N SER A 338 -0.91 0.81 -25.43
CA SER A 338 -1.45 1.02 -26.78
C SER A 338 -2.79 1.76 -26.76
N VAL A 339 -3.72 1.41 -25.86
CA VAL A 339 -5.00 2.11 -25.72
C VAL A 339 -4.80 3.56 -25.27
N LYS A 340 -3.93 3.77 -24.28
CA LYS A 340 -3.61 5.12 -23.78
C LYS A 340 -2.95 5.98 -24.85
N ALA A 341 -2.03 5.38 -25.61
CA ALA A 341 -1.33 6.02 -26.71
C ALA A 341 -2.29 6.47 -27.80
N GLN A 342 -3.17 5.57 -28.22
CA GLN A 342 -4.18 5.87 -29.22
C GLN A 342 -5.11 7.00 -28.77
N SER A 343 -5.54 6.99 -27.50
CA SER A 343 -6.38 8.05 -26.94
C SER A 343 -5.68 9.41 -26.87
N LEU A 344 -4.36 9.46 -26.62
CA LEU A 344 -3.60 10.70 -26.60
C LEU A 344 -3.27 11.18 -28.02
N ALA A 345 -2.94 10.26 -28.93
CA ALA A 345 -2.70 10.55 -30.34
C ALA A 345 -3.95 11.18 -30.99
N SER A 346 -5.15 10.65 -30.74
CA SER A 346 -6.41 11.23 -31.24
C SER A 346 -6.76 12.60 -30.64
N ILE A 347 -6.15 12.98 -29.52
CA ILE A 347 -6.30 14.34 -28.94
C ILE A 347 -5.32 15.32 -29.59
N VAL A 348 -4.12 14.85 -29.93
CA VAL A 348 -3.03 15.69 -30.44
C VAL A 348 -3.10 15.86 -31.96
N PHE A 349 -3.45 14.80 -32.67
CA PHE A 349 -3.53 14.76 -34.13
C PHE A 349 -4.99 14.67 -34.57
N ASP A 350 -5.29 15.28 -35.70
CA ASP A 350 -6.61 15.16 -36.34
C ASP A 350 -6.79 13.72 -36.87
N ASP A 351 -7.98 13.15 -36.69
CA ASP A 351 -8.29 11.76 -37.06
C ASP A 351 -8.17 11.51 -38.58
N GLU A 352 -8.13 12.57 -39.39
CA GLU A 352 -7.96 12.52 -40.84
C GLU A 352 -6.49 12.35 -41.30
N VAL A 353 -5.51 12.47 -40.40
CA VAL A 353 -4.08 12.36 -40.73
C VAL A 353 -3.60 10.92 -40.59
N ALA A 354 -2.94 10.38 -41.61
CA ALA A 354 -2.37 9.03 -41.55
C ALA A 354 -1.29 8.93 -40.44
N ALA A 355 -1.23 7.81 -39.73
CA ALA A 355 -0.33 7.63 -38.59
C ALA A 355 1.16 7.88 -38.89
N THR A 356 1.62 7.56 -40.10
CA THR A 356 3.00 7.88 -40.55
C THR A 356 3.25 9.39 -40.63
N ASP A 357 2.25 10.15 -41.06
CA ASP A 357 2.35 11.61 -41.18
C ASP A 357 2.26 12.27 -39.80
N GLN A 358 1.50 11.69 -38.87
CA GLN A 358 1.47 12.10 -37.46
C GLN A 358 2.86 11.96 -36.81
N LEU A 359 3.57 10.86 -37.09
CA LEU A 359 4.93 10.64 -36.58
C LEU A 359 5.94 11.63 -37.14
N GLU A 360 5.93 11.90 -38.44
CA GLU A 360 6.80 12.93 -39.05
C GLU A 360 6.50 14.33 -38.48
N GLN A 361 5.23 14.64 -38.28
CA GLN A 361 4.79 15.89 -37.67
C GLN A 361 5.26 15.99 -36.20
N ALA A 362 5.17 14.91 -35.43
CA ALA A 362 5.70 14.83 -34.06
C ALA A 362 7.22 15.10 -34.02
N PHE A 363 7.98 14.48 -34.93
CA PHE A 363 9.44 14.71 -35.02
C PHE A 363 9.78 16.16 -35.37
N THR A 364 9.04 16.76 -36.29
CA THR A 364 9.23 18.17 -36.70
C THR A 364 8.95 19.09 -35.51
N TRP A 365 7.82 18.91 -34.84
CA TRP A 365 7.46 19.70 -33.67
C TRP A 365 8.47 19.55 -32.52
N SER A 366 9.03 18.34 -32.32
CA SER A 366 10.10 18.07 -31.35
C SER A 366 11.35 18.89 -31.62
N THR A 367 11.75 18.91 -32.89
CA THR A 367 12.96 19.56 -33.39
C THR A 367 12.83 21.08 -33.39
N ASP A 368 11.61 21.59 -33.55
CA ASP A 368 11.34 23.02 -33.60
C ASP A 368 10.89 23.62 -32.25
N ASP A 369 10.72 22.80 -31.20
CA ASP A 369 10.30 23.22 -29.84
C ASP A 369 8.87 23.83 -29.81
N THR A 370 7.97 23.33 -30.67
CA THR A 370 6.65 23.95 -30.92
C THR A 370 5.53 23.42 -30.02
N TRP A 371 5.72 23.57 -28.69
CA TRP A 371 4.78 23.11 -27.65
C TRP A 371 3.37 23.71 -27.70
N SER A 372 3.14 24.77 -28.45
CA SER A 372 1.82 25.41 -28.56
C SER A 372 0.82 24.58 -29.37
N ASN A 373 1.30 23.56 -30.08
CA ASN A 373 0.48 22.77 -31.01
C ASN A 373 -0.28 21.61 -30.35
N VAL A 374 -0.10 21.40 -29.03
CA VAL A 374 -0.84 20.38 -28.25
C VAL A 374 -2.01 20.97 -27.48
N ASP A 375 -2.94 20.12 -27.04
CA ASP A 375 -4.05 20.51 -26.15
C ASP A 375 -3.58 21.30 -24.91
N GLY A 376 -4.43 22.20 -24.44
CA GLY A 376 -4.14 23.11 -23.33
C GLY A 376 -3.82 22.39 -22.01
N SER A 377 -4.33 21.17 -21.80
CA SER A 377 -4.05 20.37 -20.61
C SER A 377 -2.59 19.86 -20.58
N MET A 378 -2.08 19.34 -21.70
CA MET A 378 -0.69 18.88 -21.83
C MET A 378 0.28 20.06 -21.71
N GLN A 379 -0.08 21.20 -22.32
CA GLN A 379 0.69 22.43 -22.21
C GLN A 379 0.82 22.91 -20.74
N ALA A 380 -0.26 22.79 -19.95
CA ALA A 380 -0.24 23.15 -18.54
C ALA A 380 0.69 22.24 -17.72
N CYS A 381 0.69 20.92 -18.00
CA CYS A 381 1.61 19.97 -17.37
C CYS A 381 3.07 20.30 -17.67
N LEU A 382 3.42 20.58 -18.93
CA LEU A 382 4.81 20.87 -19.32
C LEU A 382 5.32 22.22 -18.79
N LYS A 383 4.44 23.22 -18.62
CA LYS A 383 4.80 24.51 -18.01
C LYS A 383 5.33 24.39 -16.58
N SER A 384 4.97 23.32 -15.86
CA SER A 384 5.46 23.07 -14.50
C SER A 384 6.94 22.66 -14.44
N ILE A 385 7.46 22.07 -15.52
CA ILE A 385 8.86 21.63 -15.65
C ILE A 385 9.71 22.85 -15.98
N LYS A 386 10.53 23.34 -15.05
CA LYS A 386 11.30 24.58 -15.26
C LYS A 386 12.47 24.43 -16.22
N ASP A 387 13.11 23.27 -16.23
CA ASP A 387 14.25 23.00 -17.10
C ASP A 387 13.78 22.82 -18.57
N PRO A 388 14.29 23.63 -19.52
CA PRO A 388 13.84 23.56 -20.90
C PRO A 388 14.23 22.24 -21.58
N THR A 389 15.36 21.64 -21.22
CA THR A 389 15.82 20.38 -21.81
C THR A 389 14.95 19.21 -21.35
N GLU A 390 14.67 19.14 -20.05
CA GLU A 390 13.78 18.16 -19.44
C GLU A 390 12.36 18.28 -20.00
N ARG A 391 11.84 19.51 -20.12
CA ARG A 391 10.54 19.78 -20.73
C ARG A 391 10.48 19.28 -22.18
N ARG A 392 11.54 19.55 -22.95
CA ARG A 392 11.68 19.10 -24.35
C ARG A 392 11.70 17.60 -24.47
N THR A 393 12.49 16.96 -23.62
CA THR A 393 12.63 15.50 -23.57
C THR A 393 11.29 14.86 -23.19
N LYS A 394 10.57 15.43 -22.22
CA LYS A 394 9.28 14.93 -21.79
C LYS A 394 8.24 15.02 -22.90
N TRP A 395 8.17 16.13 -23.61
CA TRP A 395 7.27 16.26 -24.75
C TRP A 395 7.64 15.32 -25.88
N ALA A 396 8.93 15.22 -26.24
CA ALA A 396 9.38 14.35 -27.31
C ALA A 396 8.97 12.91 -27.02
N ARG A 397 9.19 12.47 -25.78
CA ARG A 397 8.73 11.18 -25.31
C ARG A 397 7.20 11.04 -25.37
N CYS A 398 6.42 12.03 -24.96
CA CYS A 398 4.96 11.93 -24.93
C CYS A 398 4.27 12.10 -26.28
N VAL A 399 4.90 12.64 -27.32
CA VAL A 399 4.23 12.85 -28.62
C VAL A 399 4.82 11.95 -29.70
N VAL A 400 6.14 11.80 -29.73
CA VAL A 400 6.80 10.92 -30.69
C VAL A 400 6.50 9.46 -30.40
N VAL A 401 6.51 9.04 -29.12
CA VAL A 401 6.21 7.65 -28.77
C VAL A 401 4.74 7.32 -29.07
N GLU A 402 3.81 8.23 -28.77
CA GLU A 402 2.38 7.99 -29.04
C GLU A 402 2.08 7.96 -30.55
N ALA A 403 2.70 8.86 -31.32
CA ALA A 403 2.58 8.86 -32.77
C ALA A 403 3.24 7.61 -33.39
N ALA A 404 4.35 7.13 -32.82
CA ALA A 404 4.99 5.90 -33.25
C ALA A 404 4.09 4.70 -32.97
N ALA A 405 3.53 4.59 -31.76
CA ALA A 405 2.60 3.53 -31.38
C ALA A 405 1.36 3.49 -32.32
N ALA A 406 0.82 4.65 -32.70
CA ALA A 406 -0.33 4.75 -33.61
C ALA A 406 -0.06 4.16 -35.01
N THR A 407 1.20 4.02 -35.43
CA THR A 407 1.54 3.38 -36.73
C THR A 407 1.31 1.87 -36.73
N GLY A 408 1.20 1.23 -35.56
CA GLY A 408 1.18 -0.23 -35.42
C GLY A 408 2.48 -0.93 -35.80
N ALA A 409 3.56 -0.18 -36.08
CA ALA A 409 4.88 -0.71 -36.43
C ALA A 409 5.77 -0.96 -35.19
N TYR A 410 5.28 -0.60 -34.00
CA TYR A 410 5.98 -0.71 -32.73
C TYR A 410 5.09 -1.44 -31.72
N SER A 411 5.71 -2.24 -30.87
CA SER A 411 5.09 -2.88 -29.70
C SER A 411 5.73 -2.30 -28.44
N TRP A 412 4.98 -2.26 -27.35
CA TRP A 412 5.53 -1.84 -26.07
C TRP A 412 6.22 -3.01 -25.39
N GLU A 413 7.39 -2.73 -24.82
CA GLU A 413 8.05 -3.65 -23.90
C GLU A 413 7.86 -3.19 -22.46
N HIS A 414 7.45 -4.12 -21.60
CA HIS A 414 7.34 -3.85 -20.19
C HIS A 414 8.71 -3.58 -19.57
N SER A 415 8.79 -2.49 -18.80
CA SER A 415 9.98 -2.13 -18.04
C SER A 415 9.58 -1.60 -16.68
N TRP A 416 10.19 -2.15 -15.63
CA TRP A 416 10.05 -1.58 -14.29
C TRP A 416 10.83 -0.26 -14.14
N ASP A 417 11.90 -0.05 -14.90
CA ASP A 417 12.79 1.10 -14.78
C ASP A 417 12.27 2.39 -15.43
N GLY A 418 11.05 2.39 -15.97
CA GLY A 418 10.44 3.59 -16.51
C GLY A 418 9.06 3.33 -17.11
N PRO A 419 8.46 4.33 -17.77
CA PRO A 419 7.37 4.05 -18.70
C PRO A 419 7.82 2.98 -19.70
N PRO A 420 6.90 2.10 -20.12
CA PRO A 420 7.21 1.08 -21.12
C PRO A 420 7.82 1.71 -22.36
N VAL A 421 8.66 0.92 -23.04
CA VAL A 421 9.58 1.40 -24.08
C VAL A 421 9.17 0.90 -25.44
#